data_AF-A0A7V5YIG6-F1
#
_entry.id   AF-A0A7V5YIG6-F1
#
_cell.length_a   1.000
_cell.length_b   1.000
_cell.length_c   1.000
_cell.angle_alpha   90.00
_cell.angle_beta   90.00
_cell.angle_gamma   90.00
#
_symmetry.space_group_name_H-M   'P 1'
#
loop_
_entity.id
_entity.type
_entity.pdbx_description
1 polymer ?
#
loop_
_entity_poly.entity_id
_entity_poly.type
_entity_poly.pdbx_seq_one_letter_code
_entity_poly.pdbx_strand_id
1 'polypeptide(L)'
;MMQCEQVRELIPWYVNATLSRDEAAAVAEHIAQCTSCREELAQTLQLSLQIHTVIEDVPPVPKSVWDTVRGEKGEVPLGSLNLGSFLLGLSLGLSVTRRGRP
;
A
#
# COMPACT_ATOMS: atom_id res chain seq x y z
N MET A 1 -0.58 28.24 -3.44
CA MET A 1 -1.30 28.06 -2.16
C MET A 1 -2.36 27.00 -2.38
N MET A 2 -2.32 25.90 -1.63
CA MET A 2 -3.35 24.87 -1.71
C MET A 2 -4.69 25.37 -1.16
N GLN A 3 -5.77 24.94 -1.80
CA GLN A 3 -7.13 25.25 -1.39
C GLN A 3 -7.62 24.24 -0.33
N CYS A 4 -8.56 24.65 0.52
CA CYS A 4 -9.09 23.79 1.58
C CYS A 4 -9.62 22.45 1.04
N GLU A 5 -10.29 22.47 -0.11
CA GLU A 5 -10.85 21.26 -0.73
C GLU A 5 -9.76 20.23 -1.05
N GLN A 6 -8.69 20.68 -1.72
CA GLN A 6 -7.55 19.83 -2.06
C GLN A 6 -6.87 19.28 -0.81
N VAL A 7 -6.75 20.10 0.25
CA VAL A 7 -6.15 19.65 1.50
C VAL A 7 -7.02 18.58 2.17
N ARG A 8 -8.34 18.74 2.19
CA ARG A 8 -9.28 17.75 2.74
C ARG A 8 -9.18 16.41 2.03
N GLU A 9 -9.07 16.41 0.70
CA GLU A 9 -8.86 15.18 -0.08
C GLU A 9 -7.51 14.49 0.26
N LEU A 10 -6.49 15.27 0.65
CA LEU A 10 -5.17 14.76 1.01
C LEU A 10 -5.03 14.34 2.48
N ILE A 11 -5.90 14.80 3.38
CA ILE A 11 -5.82 14.50 4.82
C ILE A 11 -5.79 12.99 5.13
N PRO A 12 -6.61 12.11 4.52
CA PRO A 12 -6.53 10.67 4.78
C PRO A 12 -5.17 10.06 4.44
N TRP A 13 -4.58 10.49 3.32
CA TRP A 13 -3.26 10.05 2.87
C TRP A 13 -2.13 10.62 3.75
N TYR A 14 -2.32 11.85 4.23
CA TYR A 14 -1.40 12.48 5.20
C TYR A 14 -1.37 11.71 6.52
N VAL A 15 -2.55 11.34 7.06
CA VAL A 15 -2.68 10.54 8.28
C VAL A 15 -2.03 9.17 8.12
N ASN A 16 -2.21 8.53 6.97
CA ASN A 16 -1.62 7.23 6.67
C ASN A 16 -0.13 7.30 6.29
N ALA A 17 0.48 8.49 6.28
CA ALA A 17 1.86 8.73 5.88
C ALA A 17 2.23 8.17 4.48
N THR A 18 1.27 8.21 3.53
CA THR A 18 1.45 7.70 2.16
C THR A 18 1.69 8.78 1.12
N LEU A 19 1.63 10.06 1.50
CA LEU A 19 1.92 11.18 0.61
C LEU A 19 3.42 11.27 0.29
N SER A 20 3.73 11.88 -0.86
CA SER A 20 5.10 12.32 -1.11
C SER A 20 5.51 13.40 -0.09
N ARG A 21 6.82 13.59 0.06
CA ARG A 21 7.36 14.59 1.00
C ARG A 21 6.88 16.01 0.69
N ASP A 22 6.78 16.35 -0.60
CA ASP A 22 6.40 17.69 -1.05
C ASP A 22 4.90 17.94 -0.81
N GLU A 23 4.06 16.94 -1.06
CA GLU A 23 2.62 17.01 -0.76
C GLU A 23 2.37 17.11 0.75
N ALA A 24 3.08 16.30 1.55
CA ALA A 24 2.96 16.34 3.00
C ALA A 24 3.36 17.73 3.57
N ALA A 25 4.43 18.33 3.04
CA ALA A 25 4.85 19.67 3.44
C ALA A 25 3.80 20.74 3.08
N ALA A 26 3.24 20.68 1.87
CA ALA A 26 2.22 21.63 1.42
C ALA A 26 0.92 21.52 2.23
N VAL A 27 0.50 20.30 2.56
CA VAL A 27 -0.64 20.03 3.46
C VAL A 27 -0.37 20.59 4.85
N ALA A 28 0.81 20.33 5.43
CA ALA A 28 1.18 20.81 6.76
C ALA A 28 1.21 22.34 6.84
N GLU A 29 1.75 23.01 5.80
CA GLU A 29 1.76 24.48 5.71
C GLU A 29 0.33 25.06 5.75
N HIS A 30 -0.60 24.48 4.98
CA HIS A 30 -1.99 24.94 4.98
C HIS A 30 -2.68 24.70 6.34
N ILE A 31 -2.52 23.52 6.92
CA ILE A 31 -3.12 23.15 8.21
C ILE A 31 -2.61 24.06 9.35
N ALA A 32 -1.35 24.50 9.29
CA ALA A 32 -0.81 25.45 10.25
C ALA A 32 -1.59 26.79 10.28
N GLN A 33 -2.22 27.17 9.15
CA GLN A 33 -2.89 28.46 9.01
C GLN A 33 -4.43 28.34 8.99
N CYS A 34 -4.98 27.15 8.75
CA CYS A 34 -6.41 26.95 8.53
C CYS A 34 -7.07 26.13 9.67
N THR A 35 -7.97 26.76 10.44
CA THR A 35 -8.67 26.10 11.56
C THR A 35 -9.58 24.97 11.10
N SER A 36 -10.34 25.14 10.01
CA SER A 36 -11.25 24.10 9.53
C SER A 36 -10.51 22.85 9.06
N CYS A 37 -9.34 23.00 8.43
CA CYS A 37 -8.51 21.84 8.04
C CYS A 37 -7.81 21.18 9.24
N ARG A 38 -7.54 21.91 10.33
CA ARG A 38 -7.07 21.30 11.59
C ARG A 38 -8.15 20.43 12.22
N GLU A 39 -9.39 20.89 12.23
CA GLU A 39 -10.53 20.14 12.76
C GLU A 39 -10.75 18.85 11.95
N GLU A 40 -10.69 18.93 10.61
CA GLU A 40 -10.80 17.76 9.74
C GLU A 40 -9.67 16.73 10.00
N LEU A 41 -8.44 17.20 10.17
CA LEU A 41 -7.30 16.35 10.50
C LEU A 41 -7.51 15.65 11.85
N ALA A 42 -7.99 16.38 12.86
CA ALA A 42 -8.26 15.82 14.19
C ALA A 42 -9.34 14.72 14.12
N GLN A 43 -10.43 14.96 13.38
CA GLN A 43 -11.50 13.97 13.19
C GLN A 43 -10.98 12.73 12.46
N THR A 44 -10.15 12.91 11.42
CA THR A 44 -9.57 11.80 10.66
C THR A 44 -8.61 10.97 11.52
N LEU A 45 -7.77 11.63 12.34
CA LEU A 45 -6.89 10.94 13.30
C LEU A 45 -7.68 10.14 14.33
N GLN A 46 -8.75 10.71 14.87
CA GLN A 46 -9.62 10.01 15.81
C GLN A 46 -10.23 8.75 15.18
N LEU A 47 -10.71 8.86 13.94
CA LEU A 47 -11.27 7.71 13.21
C LEU A 47 -10.21 6.64 12.94
N SER A 48 -9.00 7.03 12.52
CA SER A 48 -7.88 6.10 12.30
C SER A 48 -7.55 5.31 13.57
N LEU A 49 -7.48 5.98 14.72
CA LEU A 49 -7.26 5.32 16.02
C LEU A 49 -8.37 4.33 16.36
N GLN A 50 -9.64 4.71 16.18
CA GLN A 50 -10.78 3.82 16.42
C GLN A 50 -10.73 2.58 15.53
N ILE A 51 -10.41 2.74 14.25
CA ILE A 51 -10.27 1.62 13.32
C ILE A 51 -9.12 0.70 13.76
N HIS A 52 -7.95 1.25 14.09
CA HIS A 52 -6.80 0.46 14.54
C HIS A 52 -7.15 -0.40 15.76
N THR A 53 -7.87 0.15 16.75
CA THR A 53 -8.29 -0.63 17.92
C THR A 53 -9.24 -1.78 17.61
N VAL A 54 -10.01 -1.70 16.50
CA VAL A 54 -10.94 -2.77 16.09
C VAL A 54 -10.23 -3.82 15.22
N ILE A 55 -9.25 -3.41 14.41
CA ILE A 55 -8.55 -4.32 13.50
C ILE A 55 -7.66 -5.32 14.25
N GLU A 56 -7.13 -4.95 15.42
CA GLU A 56 -6.28 -5.85 16.22
C GLU A 56 -6.99 -7.16 16.64
N ASP A 57 -8.33 -7.12 16.78
CA ASP A 57 -9.14 -8.27 17.17
C ASP A 57 -9.68 -9.08 15.97
N VAL A 58 -9.27 -8.76 14.74
CA VAL A 58 -9.75 -9.48 13.54
C VAL A 58 -9.02 -10.82 13.42
N PRO A 59 -9.74 -11.96 13.42
CA PRO A 59 -9.11 -13.26 13.26
C PRO A 59 -8.42 -13.36 11.88
N PRO A 60 -7.27 -14.06 11.80
CA PRO A 60 -6.54 -14.19 10.56
C PRO A 60 -7.39 -14.87 9.48
N VAL A 61 -7.23 -14.42 8.23
CA VAL A 61 -7.94 -14.99 7.08
C VAL A 61 -7.66 -16.50 6.99
N PRO A 62 -8.70 -17.36 6.99
CA PRO A 62 -8.51 -18.81 6.91
C PRO A 62 -7.74 -19.24 5.66
N LYS A 63 -6.90 -20.27 5.78
CA LYS A 63 -6.09 -20.79 4.66
C LYS A 63 -6.92 -21.19 3.43
N SER A 64 -8.10 -21.74 3.65
CA SER A 64 -9.02 -22.15 2.58
C SER A 64 -9.44 -20.99 1.67
N VAL A 65 -9.57 -19.77 2.22
CA VAL A 65 -9.90 -18.57 1.44
C VAL A 65 -8.73 -18.22 0.50
N TRP A 66 -7.49 -18.35 0.97
CA TRP A 66 -6.30 -18.13 0.14
C TRP A 66 -6.16 -19.16 -0.98
N ASP A 67 -6.61 -20.39 -0.76
CA ASP A 67 -6.58 -21.45 -1.77
C ASP A 67 -7.60 -21.18 -2.90
N THR A 68 -8.78 -20.66 -2.56
CA THR A 68 -9.80 -20.25 -3.54
C THR A 68 -9.35 -19.07 -4.41
N VAL A 69 -8.82 -18.00 -3.80
CA VAL A 69 -8.36 -16.80 -4.55
C VAL A 69 -7.19 -17.12 -5.49
N ARG A 70 -6.31 -18.04 -5.09
CA ARG A 70 -5.18 -18.51 -5.92
C ARG A 70 -5.64 -19.37 -7.10
N GLY A 71 -6.79 -20.04 -6.97
CA GLY A 71 -7.41 -20.81 -8.06
C GLY A 71 -8.05 -19.92 -9.13
N GLU A 72 -8.59 -18.76 -8.75
CA GLU A 72 -9.31 -17.85 -9.67
C GLU A 72 -8.38 -16.93 -10.48
N LYS A 73 -7.20 -16.56 -9.96
CA LYS A 73 -6.16 -15.86 -10.73
C LYS A 73 -4.96 -16.78 -10.88
N GLY A 74 -4.87 -17.37 -12.07
CA GLY A 74 -3.94 -18.42 -12.44
C GLY A 74 -2.52 -18.31 -11.89
N GLU A 75 -1.97 -19.48 -11.56
CA GLU A 75 -0.57 -19.81 -11.34
C GLU A 75 0.36 -18.61 -11.11
N VAL A 76 0.65 -18.30 -9.84
CA VAL A 76 1.78 -17.43 -9.51
C VAL A 76 3.05 -18.12 -10.05
N PRO A 77 3.75 -17.58 -11.06
CA PRO A 77 4.91 -18.26 -11.63
C PRO A 77 6.00 -18.34 -10.56
N LEU A 78 6.25 -19.55 -10.06
CA LEU A 78 7.23 -19.83 -9.00
C LEU A 78 8.68 -19.60 -9.48
N GLY A 79 8.89 -19.59 -10.79
CA GLY A 79 10.17 -19.27 -11.41
C GLY A 79 10.07 -19.16 -12.92
N SER A 80 11.15 -18.70 -13.56
CA SER A 80 11.32 -18.69 -15.00
C SER A 80 12.52 -19.54 -15.40
N LEU A 81 12.34 -20.31 -16.48
CA LEU A 81 13.40 -21.08 -17.14
C LEU A 81 13.70 -20.40 -18.47
N ASN A 82 14.94 -19.96 -18.68
CA ASN A 82 15.37 -19.32 -19.91
C ASN A 82 16.39 -20.21 -20.62
N LEU A 83 16.16 -20.49 -21.89
CA LEU A 83 17.07 -21.22 -22.78
C LEU A 83 17.61 -20.23 -23.82
N GLY A 84 18.93 -20.10 -23.93
CA GLY A 84 19.57 -19.17 -24.85
C GLY A 84 20.82 -19.75 -25.50
N SER A 85 21.16 -19.27 -26.70
CA SER A 85 22.43 -19.60 -27.38
C SER A 85 23.42 -18.45 -27.16
N PHE A 86 24.57 -18.72 -26.55
CA PHE A 86 25.59 -17.71 -26.27
C PHE A 86 26.82 -17.95 -27.15
N LEU A 87 26.79 -17.44 -28.38
CA LEU A 87 27.84 -17.37 -29.43
C LEU A 87 28.62 -18.67 -29.79
N LEU A 88 28.75 -19.66 -28.91
CA LEU A 88 29.53 -20.90 -29.03
C LEU A 88 28.90 -22.09 -28.25
N GLY A 89 27.71 -21.97 -27.67
CA GLY A 89 27.03 -23.06 -26.93
C GLY A 89 25.64 -22.72 -26.38
N LEU A 90 24.93 -23.73 -25.85
CA LEU A 90 23.60 -23.60 -25.23
C LEU A 90 23.71 -23.24 -23.74
N SER A 91 22.83 -22.37 -23.26
CA SER A 91 22.71 -21.95 -21.87
C SER A 91 21.30 -22.17 -21.34
N LEU A 92 21.19 -22.59 -20.08
CA LEU A 92 19.96 -22.77 -19.33
C LEU A 92 20.04 -21.96 -18.03
N GLY A 93 19.17 -20.96 -17.87
CA GLY A 93 19.05 -20.15 -16.66
C GLY A 93 17.75 -20.46 -15.93
N LEU A 94 17.82 -20.70 -14.62
CA LEU A 94 16.66 -20.84 -13.74
C LEU A 94 16.64 -19.68 -12.75
N SER A 95 15.52 -18.96 -12.67
CA SER A 95 15.29 -17.94 -11.64
C SER A 95 14.05 -18.32 -10.84
N VAL A 96 14.15 -18.34 -9.51
CA VAL A 96 13.05 -18.71 -8.61
C VAL A 96 12.71 -17.50 -7.74
N THR A 97 11.43 -17.11 -7.71
CA THR A 97 10.98 -16.01 -6.88
C THR A 97 10.39 -16.58 -5.59
N ARG A 98 11.11 -16.43 -4.46
CA ARG A 98 10.59 -16.88 -3.16
C ARG A 98 9.78 -15.76 -2.53
N ARG A 99 8.58 -15.49 -3.04
CA ARG A 99 7.61 -14.61 -2.38
C ARG A 99 6.68 -15.45 -1.51
N GLY A 100 7.16 -15.77 -0.31
CA GLY A 100 6.34 -16.36 0.74
C GLY A 100 5.34 -15.34 1.27
N ARG A 101 4.11 -15.84 1.52
CA ARG A 101 2.99 -15.34 2.35
C ARG A 101 3.17 -13.97 3.04
N PRO A 102 2.14 -13.09 3.07
CA PRO A 102 2.05 -12.11 4.15
C PRO A 102 1.93 -12.82 5.51
#